data_AF-A0A7S3NSV2-F1
#
_entry.id   AF-A0A7S3NSV2-F1
#
_cell.length_a   1.000
_cell.length_b   1.000
_cell.length_c   1.000
_cell.angle_alpha   90.00
_cell.angle_beta   90.00
_cell.angle_gamma   90.00
#
_symmetry.space_group_name_H-M   'P 1'
#
loop_
_entity.id
_entity.type
_entity.pdbx_description
1 polymer ?
#
loop_
_entity_poly.entity_id
_entity_poly.type
_entity_poly.pdbx_seq_one_letter_code
_entity_poly.pdbx_strand_id
1 'polypeptide(L)'
;AVVYKNKGVDTIRLYVDNDKVSHLFGYLADNKIEISPYEQIFIDISTGDFQDYKLIVDHNDCNSKVYNSIKAENVIKGPDLIGEIKLVKNKTQIQGFRNSQIRDAAALAKFFSWLEYKIVEKESN
;
A
#
# COMPACT_ATOMS: atom_id res chain seq x y z
N ALA A 1 -0.55 -6.27 1.06
CA ALA A 1 -1.96 -6.65 0.82
C ALA A 1 -2.19 -6.63 -0.67
N VAL A 2 -2.90 -7.62 -1.21
CA VAL A 2 -3.20 -7.71 -2.64
C VAL A 2 -4.68 -7.51 -2.84
N VAL A 3 -5.08 -6.72 -3.84
CA VAL A 3 -6.47 -6.39 -4.14
C VAL A 3 -6.83 -6.92 -5.51
N TYR A 4 -7.95 -7.63 -5.59
CA TYR A 4 -8.46 -8.22 -6.83
C TYR A 4 -9.95 -7.96 -7.01
N LYS A 5 -10.43 -7.80 -8.24
CA LYS A 5 -11.86 -7.69 -8.56
C LYS A 5 -12.36 -9.01 -9.16
N ASN A 6 -13.36 -9.63 -8.54
CA ASN A 6 -13.93 -10.90 -9.02
C ASN A 6 -14.68 -10.72 -10.36
N LYS A 7 -14.69 -11.75 -11.24
CA LYS A 7 -15.49 -11.75 -12.48
C LYS A 7 -16.93 -12.11 -12.20
N GLY A 8 -17.84 -11.39 -12.85
CA GLY A 8 -19.28 -11.62 -12.74
C GLY A 8 -19.89 -11.17 -11.40
N VAL A 9 -19.07 -10.74 -10.44
CA VAL A 9 -19.51 -10.22 -9.15
C VAL A 9 -18.84 -8.88 -8.93
N ASP A 10 -19.62 -7.86 -8.56
CA ASP A 10 -19.10 -6.52 -8.27
C ASP A 10 -18.48 -6.45 -6.86
N THR A 11 -17.75 -7.50 -6.46
CA THR A 11 -17.04 -7.63 -5.20
C THR A 11 -15.53 -7.58 -5.42
N ILE A 12 -14.85 -7.01 -4.43
CA ILE A 12 -13.40 -6.87 -4.41
C ILE A 12 -12.87 -7.79 -3.32
N ARG A 13 -11.82 -8.56 -3.58
CA ARG A 13 -11.15 -9.39 -2.58
C ARG A 13 -9.84 -8.76 -2.15
N LEU A 14 -9.65 -8.66 -0.84
CA LEU A 14 -8.46 -8.14 -0.18
C LEU A 14 -7.74 -9.28 0.55
N TYR A 15 -6.54 -9.61 0.08
CA TYR A 15 -5.67 -10.59 0.72
C TYR A 15 -4.76 -9.89 1.73
N VAL A 16 -5.01 -10.13 3.02
CA VAL A 16 -4.29 -9.50 4.13
C VAL A 16 -4.37 -10.38 5.37
N ASP A 17 -3.43 -10.18 6.28
CA ASP A 17 -3.48 -10.72 7.62
C ASP A 17 -4.65 -10.07 8.40
N ASN A 18 -5.61 -10.89 8.83
CA ASN A 18 -6.85 -10.48 9.47
C ASN A 18 -6.60 -9.65 10.74
N ASP A 19 -5.53 -9.93 11.48
CA ASP A 19 -5.22 -9.22 12.73
C ASP A 19 -4.94 -7.73 12.47
N LYS A 20 -4.38 -7.40 11.30
CA LYS A 20 -4.05 -6.03 10.89
C LYS A 20 -5.26 -5.18 10.53
N VAL A 21 -6.37 -5.82 10.15
CA VAL A 21 -7.57 -5.15 9.62
C VAL A 21 -8.84 -5.47 10.40
N SER A 22 -8.71 -6.13 11.55
CA SER A 22 -9.82 -6.51 12.44
C SER A 22 -10.77 -5.34 12.77
N HIS A 23 -10.20 -4.16 13.05
CA HIS A 23 -10.95 -2.94 13.33
C HIS A 23 -11.66 -2.31 12.12
N LEU A 24 -11.39 -2.81 10.90
CA LEU A 24 -11.93 -2.28 9.64
C LEU A 24 -13.00 -3.19 9.02
N PHE A 25 -13.32 -4.33 9.63
CA PHE A 25 -14.23 -5.33 9.05
C PHE A 25 -15.60 -4.76 8.66
N GLY A 26 -16.20 -3.91 9.49
CA GLY A 26 -17.47 -3.26 9.17
C GLY A 26 -17.36 -2.37 7.92
N TYR A 27 -16.36 -1.48 7.90
CA TYR A 27 -16.12 -0.58 6.77
C TYR A 27 -15.83 -1.34 5.46
N LEU A 28 -15.05 -2.43 5.53
CA LEU A 28 -14.73 -3.24 4.35
C LEU A 28 -15.97 -3.97 3.83
N ALA A 29 -16.79 -4.54 4.71
CA ALA A 29 -18.05 -5.17 4.36
C ALA A 29 -19.02 -4.18 3.70
N ASP A 30 -19.15 -2.95 4.23
CA ASP A 30 -19.99 -1.89 3.66
C ASP A 30 -19.57 -1.51 2.23
N ASN A 31 -18.27 -1.61 1.94
CA ASN A 31 -17.70 -1.35 0.62
C ASN A 31 -17.64 -2.59 -0.30
N LYS A 32 -18.31 -3.69 0.07
CA LYS A 32 -18.34 -4.96 -0.70
C LYS A 32 -16.94 -5.56 -0.90
N ILE A 33 -16.08 -5.42 0.11
CA ILE A 33 -14.73 -5.98 0.12
C ILE A 33 -14.72 -7.27 0.96
N GLU A 34 -14.46 -8.39 0.29
CA GLU A 34 -14.21 -9.68 0.91
C GLU A 34 -12.76 -9.74 1.42
N ILE A 35 -12.58 -10.23 2.64
CA ILE A 35 -11.25 -10.38 3.23
C ILE A 35 -10.86 -11.86 3.15
N SER A 36 -9.62 -12.11 2.77
CA SER A 36 -9.04 -13.45 2.76
C SER A 36 -7.64 -13.43 3.36
N PRO A 37 -7.22 -14.52 4.03
CA PRO A 37 -5.87 -14.65 4.53
C PRO A 37 -4.86 -14.44 3.41
N TYR A 38 -3.70 -13.86 3.75
CA TYR A 38 -2.69 -13.53 2.76
C TYR A 38 -2.21 -14.77 1.98
N GLU A 39 -2.09 -15.90 2.65
CA GLU A 39 -1.61 -17.18 2.09
C GLU A 39 -2.59 -17.76 1.06
N GLN A 40 -3.88 -17.40 1.14
CA GLN A 40 -4.91 -17.89 0.23
C GLN A 40 -4.65 -17.46 -1.22
N ILE A 41 -3.95 -16.34 -1.43
CA ILE A 41 -3.65 -15.85 -2.78
C ILE A 41 -2.88 -16.88 -3.62
N PHE A 42 -1.96 -17.62 -3.02
CA PHE A 42 -1.15 -18.59 -3.75
C PHE A 42 -1.99 -19.78 -4.19
N ILE A 43 -2.95 -20.18 -3.34
CA ILE A 43 -3.92 -21.23 -3.66
C ILE A 43 -4.80 -20.75 -4.80
N ASP A 44 -5.44 -19.58 -4.69
CA ASP A 44 -6.33 -19.06 -5.72
C ASP A 44 -5.60 -18.89 -7.08
N ILE A 45 -4.33 -18.44 -7.05
CA ILE A 45 -3.49 -18.34 -8.26
C ILE A 45 -3.25 -19.70 -8.90
N SER A 46 -3.00 -20.73 -8.09
CA SER A 46 -2.67 -22.09 -8.55
C SER A 46 -3.89 -22.93 -8.93
N THR A 47 -5.04 -22.75 -8.26
CA THR A 47 -6.30 -23.46 -8.54
C THR A 47 -6.94 -22.99 -9.86
N GLY A 48 -6.47 -21.86 -10.39
CA GLY A 48 -6.80 -21.42 -11.73
C GLY A 48 -7.94 -20.41 -11.81
N ASP A 49 -8.34 -19.81 -10.68
CA ASP A 49 -9.31 -18.71 -10.64
C ASP A 49 -8.90 -17.52 -11.53
N PHE A 50 -7.62 -17.46 -11.91
CA PHE A 50 -7.03 -16.42 -12.74
C PHE A 50 -6.58 -16.88 -14.15
N GLN A 51 -6.93 -18.10 -14.58
CA GLN A 51 -6.46 -18.62 -15.88
C GLN A 51 -7.00 -17.82 -17.08
N ASP A 52 -8.21 -17.28 -16.98
CA ASP A 52 -8.85 -16.48 -18.04
C ASP A 52 -8.49 -14.99 -18.03
N TYR A 53 -7.60 -14.55 -17.13
CA TYR A 53 -7.38 -13.13 -16.87
C TYR A 53 -5.98 -12.71 -17.24
N LYS A 54 -5.92 -11.47 -17.73
CA LYS A 54 -4.68 -10.74 -17.78
C LYS A 54 -4.56 -9.86 -16.54
N LEU A 55 -3.54 -10.14 -15.73
CA LEU A 55 -3.23 -9.45 -14.49
C LEU A 55 -2.23 -8.33 -14.76
N ILE A 56 -2.58 -7.11 -14.35
CA ILE A 56 -1.62 -6.00 -14.32
C ILE A 56 -0.82 -6.13 -13.04
N VAL A 57 0.50 -6.30 -13.19
CA VAL A 57 1.41 -6.45 -12.06
C VAL A 57 2.54 -5.43 -12.20
N ASP A 58 2.73 -4.60 -11.18
CA ASP A 58 3.90 -3.74 -11.09
C ASP A 58 5.12 -4.58 -10.69
N HIS A 59 6.11 -4.67 -11.57
CA HIS A 59 7.32 -5.44 -11.33
C HIS A 59 8.20 -4.86 -10.20
N ASN A 60 8.09 -3.57 -9.89
CA ASN A 60 8.91 -2.92 -8.86
C ASN A 60 8.32 -3.09 -7.44
N ASP A 61 7.00 -3.20 -7.34
CA ASP A 61 6.28 -3.27 -6.05
C ASP A 61 5.64 -4.63 -5.77
N CYS A 62 5.61 -5.56 -6.75
CA CYS A 62 5.05 -6.89 -6.54
C CYS A 62 6.00 -7.81 -5.78
N ASN A 63 5.44 -8.55 -4.83
CA ASN A 63 6.16 -9.61 -4.13
C ASN A 63 6.60 -10.71 -5.12
N SER A 64 7.89 -11.03 -5.12
CA SER A 64 8.45 -12.02 -6.06
C SER A 64 7.78 -13.40 -5.95
N LYS A 65 7.29 -13.82 -4.77
CA LYS A 65 6.55 -15.08 -4.63
C LYS A 65 5.22 -15.03 -5.39
N VAL A 66 4.47 -13.93 -5.24
CA VAL A 66 3.19 -13.74 -5.95
C VAL A 66 3.44 -13.66 -7.45
N TYR A 67 4.43 -12.88 -7.88
CA TYR A 67 4.81 -12.77 -9.29
C TYR A 67 5.17 -14.14 -9.90
N ASN A 68 5.96 -14.94 -9.19
CA ASN A 68 6.38 -16.27 -9.66
C ASN A 68 5.26 -17.32 -9.63
N SER A 69 4.22 -17.12 -8.81
CA SER A 69 3.05 -18.01 -8.79
C SER A 69 2.14 -17.78 -10.00
N ILE A 70 2.17 -16.60 -10.62
CA ILE A 70 1.34 -16.25 -11.77
C ILE A 70 1.98 -16.83 -13.05
N LYS A 71 1.16 -17.43 -13.93
CA LYS A 71 1.64 -17.86 -15.24
C LYS A 71 2.07 -16.64 -16.07
N ALA A 72 3.26 -16.69 -16.66
CA ALA A 72 3.84 -15.57 -17.42
C ALA A 72 2.94 -15.05 -18.56
N GLU A 73 2.16 -15.94 -19.19
CA GLU A 73 1.19 -15.61 -20.25
C GLU A 73 0.04 -14.71 -19.78
N ASN A 74 -0.26 -14.72 -18.48
CA ASN A 74 -1.33 -13.96 -17.86
C ASN A 74 -0.85 -12.63 -17.27
N VAL A 75 0.44 -12.30 -17.35
CA VAL A 75 0.98 -11.04 -16.82
C VAL A 75 1.01 -9.97 -17.91
N ILE A 76 0.28 -8.88 -17.72
CA ILE A 76 0.48 -7.63 -18.46
C ILE A 76 1.42 -6.74 -17.67
N LYS A 77 2.51 -6.32 -18.33
CA LYS A 77 3.26 -5.13 -17.90
C LYS A 77 2.45 -3.90 -18.32
N GLY A 78 1.85 -3.23 -17.35
CA GLY A 78 1.00 -2.06 -17.57
C GLY A 78 1.29 -0.96 -16.56
N PRO A 79 0.83 0.28 -16.82
CA PRO A 79 1.00 1.39 -15.89
C PRO A 79 0.28 1.11 -14.57
N ASP A 80 0.87 1.55 -13.45
CA ASP A 80 0.20 1.56 -12.15
C ASP A 80 -0.90 2.62 -12.16
N LEU A 81 -2.11 2.22 -12.56
CA LEU A 81 -3.29 3.08 -12.63
C LEU A 81 -3.59 3.74 -11.27
N ILE A 82 -3.38 3.02 -10.17
CA ILE A 82 -3.63 3.54 -8.83
C ILE A 82 -2.55 4.56 -8.46
N GLY A 83 -1.30 4.28 -8.78
CA GLY A 83 -0.18 5.20 -8.66
C GLY A 83 -0.43 6.49 -9.42
N GLU A 84 -0.81 6.40 -10.70
CA GLU A 84 -1.11 7.56 -11.55
C GLU A 84 -2.21 8.44 -10.96
N ILE A 85 -3.31 7.85 -10.51
CA ILE A 85 -4.40 8.60 -9.86
C ILE A 85 -3.92 9.23 -8.55
N LYS A 86 -3.08 8.51 -7.79
CA LYS A 86 -2.50 9.02 -6.55
C LYS A 86 -1.48 10.13 -6.80
N LEU A 87 -0.87 10.26 -7.98
CA LEU A 87 0.14 11.30 -8.25
C LEU A 87 -0.46 12.70 -8.06
N VAL A 88 -1.67 12.95 -8.59
CA VAL A 88 -2.35 14.24 -8.49
C VAL A 88 -3.12 14.32 -7.17
N LYS A 89 -2.57 15.05 -6.19
CA LYS A 89 -3.19 15.21 -4.87
C LYS A 89 -4.38 16.16 -4.91
N ASN A 90 -5.44 15.83 -4.17
CA ASN A 90 -6.57 16.73 -3.98
C ASN A 90 -6.27 17.83 -2.94
N LYS A 91 -7.13 18.87 -2.87
CA LYS A 91 -6.94 20.01 -1.97
C LYS A 91 -6.76 19.62 -0.50
N THR A 92 -7.54 18.64 -0.03
CA THR A 92 -7.47 18.12 1.34
C THR A 92 -6.13 17.43 1.61
N GLN A 93 -5.66 16.58 0.69
CA GLN A 93 -4.36 15.92 0.79
C GLN A 93 -3.21 16.93 0.80
N ILE A 94 -3.24 17.93 -0.09
CA ILE A 94 -2.23 19.00 -0.14
C ILE A 94 -2.17 19.74 1.20
N GLN A 95 -3.32 20.09 1.78
CA GLN A 95 -3.35 20.76 3.08
C GLN A 95 -2.83 19.86 4.20
N GLY A 96 -3.15 18.57 4.16
CA GLY A 96 -2.59 17.57 5.08
C GLY A 96 -1.06 17.52 5.01
N PHE A 97 -0.49 17.52 3.80
CA PHE A 97 0.96 17.57 3.59
C PHE A 97 1.59 18.83 4.19
N ARG A 98 1.01 20.01 3.95
CA ARG A 98 1.50 21.28 4.53
C ARG A 98 1.50 21.26 6.05
N ASN A 99 0.40 20.80 6.65
CA ASN A 99 0.28 20.70 8.10
C ASN A 99 1.32 19.75 8.68
N SER A 100 1.61 18.64 7.98
CA SER A 100 2.65 17.69 8.38
C SER A 100 4.04 18.32 8.30
N GLN A 101 4.35 19.00 7.19
CA GLN A 101 5.64 19.66 6.98
C GLN A 101 5.93 20.75 8.02
N ILE A 102 4.92 21.53 8.43
CA ILE A 102 5.09 22.54 9.49
C ILE A 102 5.49 21.90 10.82
N ARG A 103 4.84 20.79 11.19
CA ARG A 103 5.17 20.06 12.43
C ARG A 103 6.57 19.45 12.36
N ASP A 104 6.93 18.89 11.20
CA ASP A 104 8.24 18.30 10.98
C ASP A 104 9.36 19.36 11.02
N ALA A 105 9.15 20.51 10.39
CA ALA A 105 10.07 21.64 10.44
C ALA A 105 10.27 22.15 11.88
N ALA A 106 9.19 22.24 12.67
CA ALA A 106 9.30 22.61 14.09
C ALA A 106 10.07 21.57 14.91
N ALA A 107 9.90 20.28 14.62
CA ALA A 107 10.66 19.21 15.27
C ALA A 107 12.15 19.28 14.90
N LEU A 108 12.47 19.51 13.63
CA LEU A 108 13.85 19.70 13.15
C LEU A 108 14.50 20.93 13.77
N ALA A 109 13.80 22.06 13.85
CA ALA A 109 14.33 23.26 14.49
C ALA A 109 14.68 23.02 15.97
N LYS A 110 13.82 22.31 16.71
CA LYS A 110 14.11 21.91 18.09
C LYS A 110 15.30 20.97 18.18
N PHE A 111 15.37 19.99 17.27
CA PHE A 111 16.48 19.04 17.23
C PHE A 111 17.82 19.75 16.96
N PHE A 112 17.86 20.68 15.99
CA PHE A 112 19.08 21.43 15.69
C PHE A 112 19.48 22.38 16.81
N SER A 113 18.52 23.07 17.43
CA SER A 113 18.80 23.92 18.61
C SER A 113 19.39 23.10 19.76
N TRP A 114 18.84 21.92 20.03
CA TRP A 114 19.39 21.00 21.03
C TRP A 114 20.79 20.49 20.64
N LEU A 115 20.99 20.15 19.37
CA LEU A 115 22.26 19.60 18.87
C LEU A 115 23.38 20.64 18.97
N GLU A 116 23.11 21.88 18.54
CA GLU A 116 24.06 23.00 18.62
C GLU A 116 24.47 23.25 20.07
N TYR A 117 23.51 23.32 20.99
CA TYR A 117 23.78 23.43 22.42
C TYR A 117 24.71 22.30 22.90
N LYS A 118 24.46 21.05 22.50
CA LYS A 118 25.27 19.91 22.92
C LYS A 118 26.67 19.84 22.29
N ILE A 119 26.87 20.42 21.12
CA ILE A 119 28.19 20.44 20.46
C ILE A 119 29.02 21.59 21.04
N VAL A 120 28.47 22.81 21.13
CA VAL A 120 29.19 24.00 21.59
C VAL A 120 29.57 23.89 23.08
N GLU A 121 28.70 23.33 23.91
CA GLU A 121 28.95 23.18 25.35
C GLU A 121 29.98 22.05 25.66
N LYS A 122 30.23 21.14 24.71
CA LYS A 122 31.25 20.08 24.85
C LYS A 122 32.66 20.49 24.42
N GLU A 123 32.81 21.51 23.57
CA GLU A 123 34.13 22.04 23.19
C GLU A 123 34.68 23.06 24.21
N SER A 124 33.84 23.53 25.14
CA SER A 124 34.20 24.56 26.14
C SER A 124 34.54 23.99 27.53
N ASN A 125 34.61 22.66 27.68
CA ASN A 125 35.04 21.94 28.90
C ASN A 125 36.17 20.95 28.56
#